data_AF-A0A9D8HLQ1-F1
#
_entry.id   AF-A0A9D8HLQ1-F1
#
_cell.length_a   1.000
_cell.length_b   1.000
_cell.length_c   1.000
_cell.angle_alpha   90.00
_cell.angle_beta   90.00
_cell.angle_gamma   90.00
#
_symmetry.space_group_name_H-M   'P 1'
#
loop_
_entity.id
_entity.type
_entity.pdbx_description
1 polymer ?
#
loop_
_entity_poly.entity_id
_entity_poly.type
_entity_poly.pdbx_seq_one_letter_code
_entity_poly.pdbx_strand_id
1 'polypeptide(L)' 'MIQKDIRDIRSNLTKYINKYNGRKIYISKYNKIIGELKFYNSREKEIVKLDIAKEILKNADDNEQ' A
#
# COMPACT_ATOMS: atom_id res chain seq x y z
N MET A 1 8.13 -3.61 13.69
CA MET A 1 8.15 -2.85 12.43
C MET A 1 8.88 -3.67 11.38
N ILE A 2 8.29 -3.95 10.21
CA ILE A 2 8.94 -4.72 9.14
C ILE A 2 9.52 -3.73 8.14
N GLN A 3 10.84 -3.67 8.04
CA GLN A 3 11.55 -2.82 7.08
C GLN A 3 12.34 -3.69 6.11
N LYS A 4 12.27 -3.39 4.82
CA LYS A 4 12.98 -4.14 3.77
C LYS A 4 13.62 -3.20 2.76
N ASP A 5 14.74 -3.62 2.19
CA ASP A 5 15.39 -2.87 1.12
C ASP A 5 14.56 -2.97 -0.18
N ILE A 6 14.53 -1.89 -0.95
CA ILE A 6 13.81 -1.82 -2.23
C ILE A 6 14.22 -2.93 -3.22
N ARG A 7 15.49 -3.35 -3.23
CA ARG A 7 15.98 -4.41 -4.10
C ARG A 7 15.39 -5.76 -3.70
N ASP A 8 15.31 -6.01 -2.40
CA ASP A 8 14.74 -7.24 -1.86
C ASP A 8 13.22 -7.30 -2.09
N ILE A 9 12.52 -6.18 -1.89
CA ILE A 9 11.10 -6.05 -2.26
C ILE A 9 10.89 -6.37 -3.74
N ARG A 10 11.73 -5.83 -4.63
CA ARG A 10 11.58 -6.02 -6.08
C ARG A 10 11.73 -7.48 -6.49
N SER A 11 12.68 -8.20 -5.89
CA SER A 11 12.92 -9.61 -6.20
C SER A 11 11.89 -10.55 -5.55
N ASN A 12 11.27 -10.16 -4.42
CA ASN A 12 10.44 -11.03 -3.59
C ASN A 12 9.00 -10.52 -3.40
N LEU A 13 8.51 -9.64 -4.28
CA LEU A 13 7.22 -8.95 -4.09
C LEU A 13 6.06 -9.91 -3.83
N THR A 14 5.89 -10.94 -4.67
CA THR A 14 4.82 -11.95 -4.54
C THR A 14 4.90 -12.73 -3.23
N LYS A 15 6.11 -13.08 -2.79
CA LYS A 15 6.34 -13.75 -1.51
C LYS A 15 5.91 -12.87 -0.34
N TYR A 16 6.16 -11.56 -0.44
CA TYR A 16 5.81 -10.60 0.59
C TYR A 16 4.32 -10.26 0.62
N ILE A 17 3.65 -10.23 -0.53
CA ILE A 17 2.19 -10.13 -0.60
C ILE A 17 1.53 -11.27 0.20
N ASN A 18 1.94 -12.51 -0.04
CA ASN A 18 1.36 -13.67 0.65
C ASN A 18 1.75 -13.74 2.13
N LYS A 19 3.01 -13.48 2.45
CA LYS A 19 3.54 -13.60 3.82
C LYS A 19 3.06 -12.49 4.75
N TYR A 20 2.80 -11.30 4.22
CA TYR A 20 2.47 -10.11 5.00
C TYR A 20 1.08 -9.57 4.68
N ASN A 21 0.18 -10.44 4.21
CA ASN A 21 -1.22 -10.12 3.99
C ASN A 21 -1.84 -9.54 5.29
N GLY A 22 -2.44 -8.35 5.20
CA GLY A 22 -2.95 -7.60 6.36
C GLY A 22 -1.89 -6.85 7.17
N ARG A 23 -0.62 -6.78 6.73
CA ARG A 23 0.47 -6.08 7.45
C ARG A 23 1.12 -5.00 6.59
N LYS A 24 1.67 -3.98 7.27
CA LYS A 24 2.48 -2.91 6.66
C LYS A 24 3.96 -3.33 6.59
N ILE A 25 4.60 -3.09 5.44
CA ILE A 25 6.04 -3.20 5.22
C ILE A 25 6.58 -1.82 4.85
N TYR A 26 7.63 -1.37 5.50
CA TYR A 26 8.35 -0.15 5.15
C TYR A 26 9.43 -0.48 4.13
N ILE A 27 9.41 0.23 3.00
CA ILE A 27 10.45 0.15 1.99
C ILE A 27 11.55 1.12 2.39
N SER A 28 12.77 0.63 2.39
CA SER A 28 13.96 1.43 2.62
C SER A 28 14.94 1.37 1.46
N LYS A 29 15.70 2.44 1.28
CA LYS A 29 16.78 2.55 0.31
C LYS A 29 17.90 3.36 0.95
N TYR A 30 19.12 2.85 0.93
CA TYR A 30 20.28 3.48 1.59
C TYR A 30 20.00 3.85 3.07
N ASN A 31 19.43 2.91 3.83
CA ASN A 31 19.03 3.08 5.24
C ASN A 31 17.98 4.17 5.53
N LYS A 32 17.37 4.77 4.50
CA LYS A 32 16.23 5.69 4.67
C LYS A 32 14.93 5.02 4.27
N ILE A 33 13.87 5.25 5.03
CA ILE A 33 12.52 4.83 4.66
C ILE A 33 12.05 5.72 3.52
N ILE A 34 11.65 5.12 2.41
CA ILE A 34 11.22 5.82 1.20
C ILE A 34 9.75 5.57 0.86
N GLY A 35 9.08 4.67 1.58
CA GLY A 35 7.66 4.39 1.38
C GLY A 35 7.14 3.28 2.27
N GLU A 36 5.83 3.06 2.21
CA GLU A 36 5.14 1.95 2.85
C GLU A 36 4.34 1.13 1.84
N LEU A 37 4.33 -0.18 2.04
CA LEU A 37 3.49 -1.16 1.36
C LEU A 37 2.50 -1.71 2.38
N LYS A 38 1.21 -1.55 2.12
CA LYS A 38 0.15 -2.19 2.90
C LYS A 38 -0.53 -3.22 2.03
N PHE A 39 -0.49 -4.47 2.48
CA PHE A 39 -1.18 -5.57 1.79
C PHE A 39 -2.56 -5.73 2.41
N TYR A 40 -3.59 -5.55 1.61
CA TYR A 40 -4.98 -5.70 2.03
C TYR A 40 -5.45 -7.11 1.68
N ASN A 41 -6.06 -7.80 2.65
CA ASN A 41 -6.78 -9.03 2.35
C ASN A 41 -8.04 -8.70 1.52
N SER A 42 -8.70 -9.70 0.91
CA SER A 42 -9.84 -9.45 0.01
C SER A 42 -10.95 -8.60 0.63
N ARG A 43 -11.22 -8.76 1.94
CA ARG A 43 -12.20 -7.98 2.70
C ARG A 43 -11.78 -6.53 2.87
N GLU A 44 -10.52 -6.31 3.25
CA GLU A 44 -9.94 -4.96 3.37
C GLU A 44 -9.78 -4.28 2.02
N LYS A 45 -9.56 -5.05 0.96
CA LYS A 45 -9.40 -4.55 -0.41
C LYS A 45 -10.70 -3.95 -0.94
N GLU A 46 -11.85 -4.53 -0.61
CA GLU A 46 -13.16 -3.94 -0.92
C GLU A 46 -13.37 -2.63 -0.18
N ILE A 47 -13.07 -2.58 1.12
CA ILE A 47 -13.20 -1.37 1.94
C ILE A 47 -12.31 -0.25 1.39
N VAL A 48 -11.05 -0.54 1.09
CA VAL A 48 -10.10 0.45 0.55
C VAL A 48 -10.48 0.91 -0.84
N LYS A 49 -10.97 0.01 -1.71
CA LYS A 49 -11.49 0.41 -3.03
C LYS A 49 -12.68 1.37 -2.91
N LEU A 50 -13.60 1.09 -1.98
CA LEU A 50 -14.73 1.97 -1.71
C LEU A 50 -14.27 3.32 -1.17
N ASP A 51 -13.26 3.34 -0.30
CA ASP A 51 -12.70 4.56 0.29
C ASP A 51 -12.02 5.44 -0.77
N ILE A 52 -11.18 4.84 -1.63
CA ILE A 52 -10.55 5.52 -2.76
C ILE A 52 -11.61 6.04 -3.74
N ALA A 53 -12.64 5.24 -4.04
CA ALA A 53 -13.72 5.69 -4.92
C ALA A 53 -14.48 6.90 -4.35
N LYS A 54 -14.73 6.92 -3.04
CA LYS A 54 -15.34 8.07 -2.36
C LYS A 54 -14.44 9.30 -2.38
N GLU A 55 -13.14 9.13 -2.17
CA GLU A 55 -12.17 10.23 -2.22
C GLU A 55 -12.08 10.82 -3.63
N ILE A 56 -12.07 9.99 -4.67
CA ILE A 56 -12.10 10.44 -6.07
C ILE A 56 -13.38 11.22 -6.38
N LEU A 57 -14.55 10.70 -5.97
CA LEU A 57 -15.83 11.37 -6.20
C LEU A 57 -15.91 12.71 -5.45
N LYS A 58 -15.42 12.75 -4.21
CA LYS A 58 -15.38 13.99 -3.42
C LYS A 58 -14.48 15.05 -4.06
N ASN A 59 -13.29 14.65 -4.53
CA ASN A 59 -12.41 15.56 -5.26
C ASN A 59 -12.99 15.96 -6.62
N ALA A 60 -13.83 15.14 -7.25
CA ALA A 60 -14.51 15.50 -8.49
C ALA A 60 -15.58 16.57 -8.24
N ASP A 61 -16.36 16.44 -7.15
CA ASP A 61 -17.34 17.47 -6.72
C ASP A 61 -16.66 18.80 -6.36
N ASP A 62 -15.50 18.77 -5.71
CA ASP A 62 -14.75 19.98 -5.33
C ASP A 62 -14.11 20.71 -6.54
N ASN A 63 -14.05 20.10 -7.74
CA ASN A 63 -13.52 20.73 -8.96
C ASN A 63 -14.59 21.32 -9.89
N GLU A 64 -15.88 21.25 -9.53
CA GLU A 64 -17.00 21.87 -10.26
C GLU A 64 -17.53 23.18 -9.62
N GLN A 65 -16.82 23.76 -8.64
CA GLN A 65 -17.09 25.11 -8.09
C GLN A 65 -16.02 26.13 -8.50
#